data_AF-A0A834WA43-F1
#
_entry.id   AF-A0A834WA43-F1
#
_cell.length_a   1.000
_cell.length_b   1.000
_cell.length_c   1.000
_cell.angle_alpha   90.00
_cell.angle_beta   90.00
_cell.angle_gamma   90.00
#
_symmetry.space_group_name_H-M   'P 1'
#
loop_
_entity.id
_entity.type
_entity.pdbx_description
1 polymer ?
#
loop_
_entity_poly.entity_id
_entity_poly.type
_entity_poly.pdbx_seq_one_letter_code
_entity_poly.pdbx_strand_id
1 'polypeptide(L)'
;MILQISVAMKAMPWYCALPTISEYLTEIGWTKSFPRLNNVGWLAFLVYLAIYLVFVEFGIYWMHRELHDIKPLYKYLHATHHIYNKQNTLSPFAGLAFHPLDGILQALPHSLGLFIIPVHLNTHLLLIFIEAIWTANIHDCIHANLWPVMGAGYHTIHHTTYRHNYGHFTIWMDWMFGTLRDPMDDEAKVM
;
A
#
# COMPACT_ATOMS: atom_id res chain seq x y z
N MET A 1 1.80 4.73 -21.33
CA MET A 1 2.90 3.85 -20.86
C MET A 1 4.23 4.59 -20.66
N ILE A 2 4.85 5.24 -21.66
CA ILE A 2 6.16 5.92 -21.49
C ILE A 2 6.16 6.94 -20.33
N LEU A 3 5.10 7.74 -20.20
CA LEU A 3 4.96 8.70 -19.11
C LEU A 3 4.97 8.02 -17.72
N GLN A 4 4.22 6.92 -17.55
CA GLN A 4 4.16 6.16 -16.29
C GLN A 4 5.53 5.61 -15.91
N ILE A 5 6.22 5.00 -16.87
CA ILE A 5 7.59 4.51 -16.67
C ILE A 5 8.50 5.67 -16.24
N SER A 6 8.43 6.82 -16.92
CA SER A 6 9.27 7.97 -16.57
C SER A 6 8.99 8.50 -15.16
N VAL A 7 7.72 8.60 -14.76
CA VAL A 7 7.34 9.05 -13.41
C VAL A 7 7.79 8.04 -12.36
N ALA A 8 7.50 6.75 -12.56
CA ALA A 8 7.90 5.68 -11.64
C ALA A 8 9.43 5.64 -11.46
N MET A 9 10.21 5.70 -12.55
CA MET A 9 11.66 5.68 -12.47
C MET A 9 12.25 6.90 -11.76
N LYS A 10 11.59 8.07 -11.82
CA LYS A 10 12.00 9.27 -11.06
C LYS A 10 11.65 9.16 -9.58
N ALA A 11 10.55 8.49 -9.24
CA ALA A 11 10.11 8.30 -7.86
C ALA A 11 10.90 7.20 -7.13
N MET A 12 11.34 6.17 -7.86
CA MET A 12 11.96 4.96 -7.30
C MET A 12 13.12 5.23 -6.32
N PRO A 13 14.10 6.12 -6.59
CA PRO A 13 15.19 6.38 -5.65
C PRO A 13 14.70 6.88 -4.29
N TRP A 14 13.62 7.67 -4.28
CA TRP A 14 13.02 8.20 -3.06
C TRP A 14 12.21 7.15 -2.32
N TYR A 15 11.51 6.27 -3.05
CA TYR A 15 10.80 5.15 -2.46
C TYR A 15 11.76 4.20 -1.73
N CYS A 16 12.94 3.96 -2.29
CA CYS A 16 13.97 3.15 -1.64
C CYS A 16 14.60 3.84 -0.42
N ALA A 17 14.48 5.17 -0.27
CA ALA A 17 15.09 5.89 0.85
C ALA A 17 14.45 5.52 2.20
N LEU A 18 13.13 5.37 2.25
CA LEU A 18 12.42 5.00 3.48
C LEU A 18 12.84 3.62 4.05
N PRO A 19 12.83 2.51 3.28
CA PRO A 19 13.31 1.22 3.77
C PRO A 19 14.80 1.27 4.12
N THR A 20 15.62 2.00 3.34
CA THR A 20 17.06 2.17 3.65
C THR A 20 17.28 2.85 5.00
N ILE A 21 16.55 3.93 5.28
CA ILE A 21 16.62 4.63 6.57
C ILE A 21 16.09 3.72 7.70
N SER A 22 15.00 2.99 7.46
CA SER A 22 14.39 2.10 8.45
C SER A 22 15.29 0.91 8.81
N GLU A 23 16.01 0.38 7.82
CA GLU A 23 17.04 -0.64 8.00
C GLU A 23 18.21 -0.09 8.81
N TYR A 24 18.76 1.06 8.42
CA TYR A 24 19.84 1.71 9.18
C TYR A 24 19.45 1.93 10.65
N LEU A 25 18.26 2.47 10.91
CA LEU A 25 17.75 2.66 12.28
C LEU A 25 17.59 1.34 13.05
N THR A 26 17.26 0.25 12.34
CA THR A 26 17.24 -1.08 12.93
C THR A 26 18.63 -1.57 13.29
N GLU A 27 19.60 -1.42 12.39
CA GLU A 27 20.99 -1.87 12.62
C GLU A 27 21.65 -1.14 13.79
N ILE A 28 21.36 0.14 13.99
CA ILE A 28 21.87 0.91 15.14
C ILE A 28 21.04 0.73 16.42
N GLY A 29 20.02 -0.15 16.40
CA GLY A 29 19.26 -0.56 17.58
C GLY A 29 18.16 0.39 18.03
N TRP A 30 17.66 1.27 17.16
CA TRP A 30 16.58 2.21 17.49
C TRP A 30 15.17 1.62 17.35
N THR A 31 15.03 0.49 16.65
CA THR A 31 13.75 -0.20 16.46
C THR A 31 13.62 -1.40 17.38
N LYS A 32 12.42 -1.99 17.47
CA LYS A 32 12.16 -3.24 18.18
C LYS A 32 12.41 -4.48 17.31
N SER A 33 12.97 -4.29 16.12
CA SER A 33 13.23 -5.37 15.19
C SER A 33 14.25 -6.36 15.73
N PHE A 34 14.09 -7.63 15.39
CA PHE A 34 15.01 -8.69 15.80
C PHE A 34 15.48 -9.51 14.59
N PRO A 35 16.74 -10.01 14.61
CA PRO A 35 17.35 -10.62 13.43
C PRO A 35 17.04 -12.11 13.26
N ARG A 36 16.61 -12.81 14.33
CA ARG A 36 16.38 -14.27 14.28
C ARG A 36 15.09 -14.66 14.99
N LEU A 37 14.35 -15.61 14.43
CA LEU A 37 13.09 -16.11 15.01
C LEU A 37 13.26 -16.68 16.43
N ASN A 38 14.41 -17.28 16.73
CA ASN A 38 14.69 -17.83 18.06
C ASN A 38 14.81 -16.77 19.17
N ASN A 39 14.86 -15.47 18.84
CA ASN A 39 14.84 -14.40 19.84
C ASN A 39 13.49 -14.30 20.57
N VAL A 40 12.39 -14.72 19.93
CA VAL A 40 11.02 -14.64 20.49
C VAL A 40 10.27 -15.96 20.45
N GLY A 41 10.70 -16.92 19.62
CA GLY A 41 10.01 -18.19 19.39
C GLY A 41 8.86 -18.07 18.39
N TRP A 42 8.44 -19.20 17.80
CA TRP A 42 7.48 -19.22 16.69
C TRP A 42 6.11 -18.64 17.04
N LEU A 43 5.56 -18.97 18.22
CA LEU A 43 4.25 -18.47 18.63
C LEU A 43 4.24 -16.95 18.77
N ALA A 44 5.24 -16.38 19.46
CA ALA A 44 5.34 -14.93 19.62
C ALA A 44 5.59 -14.24 18.27
N PHE A 45 6.43 -14.83 17.41
CA PHE A 45 6.63 -14.33 16.05
C PHE A 45 5.32 -14.24 15.25
N LEU A 46 4.49 -15.30 15.26
CA LEU A 46 3.21 -15.29 14.55
C LEU A 46 2.24 -14.25 15.11
N VAL A 47 2.19 -14.09 16.44
CA VAL A 47 1.37 -13.07 17.09
C VAL A 47 1.84 -11.66 16.70
N TYR A 48 3.15 -11.39 16.78
CA TYR A 48 3.69 -10.08 16.39
C TYR A 48 3.49 -9.80 14.90
N LEU A 49 3.65 -10.81 14.04
CA LEU A 49 3.38 -10.68 12.61
C LEU A 49 1.91 -10.31 12.36
N ALA A 50 0.97 -10.97 13.02
CA ALA A 50 -0.45 -10.66 12.89
C ALA A 50 -0.76 -9.23 13.35
N ILE A 51 -0.24 -8.81 14.51
CA ILE A 51 -0.40 -7.44 15.02
C ILE A 51 0.21 -6.43 14.04
N TYR A 52 1.39 -6.73 13.49
CA TYR A 52 2.07 -5.88 12.51
C TYR A 52 1.27 -5.73 11.22
N LEU A 53 0.74 -6.82 10.66
CA LEU A 53 -0.08 -6.76 9.45
C LEU A 53 -1.37 -5.96 9.67
N VAL A 54 -2.03 -6.12 10.83
CA VAL A 54 -3.21 -5.31 11.18
C VAL A 54 -2.85 -3.83 11.33
N PHE A 55 -1.73 -3.53 11.97
CA PHE A 55 -1.24 -2.15 12.12
C PHE A 55 -0.97 -1.49 10.77
N VAL A 56 -0.30 -2.21 9.87
CA VAL A 56 0.00 -1.76 8.51
C VAL A 56 -1.28 -1.56 7.72
N GLU A 57 -2.19 -2.54 7.70
CA GLU A 57 -3.46 -2.45 6.98
C GLU A 57 -4.27 -1.22 7.41
N PHE A 58 -4.33 -0.97 8.73
CA PHE A 58 -5.00 0.19 9.29
C PHE A 58 -4.30 1.50 8.90
N GLY A 59 -2.98 1.57 9.06
CA GLY A 59 -2.20 2.78 8.78
C GLY A 59 -2.25 3.17 7.31
N ILE A 60 -2.14 2.20 6.40
CA ILE A 60 -2.17 2.45 4.95
C ILE A 60 -3.56 2.91 4.52
N TYR A 61 -4.63 2.26 5.00
CA TYR A 61 -6.00 2.69 4.71
C TYR A 61 -6.21 4.17 5.06
N TRP A 62 -5.82 4.57 6.28
CA TRP A 62 -6.02 5.95 6.73
C TRP A 62 -5.13 6.94 5.98
N MET A 63 -3.86 6.60 5.76
CA MET A 63 -2.97 7.47 5.00
C MET A 63 -3.50 7.68 3.57
N HIS A 64 -3.91 6.60 2.91
CA HIS A 64 -4.45 6.64 1.56
C HIS A 64 -5.75 7.45 1.51
N ARG A 65 -6.66 7.25 2.46
CA ARG A 65 -7.89 8.04 2.57
C ARG A 65 -7.60 9.52 2.83
N GLU A 66 -6.68 9.85 3.73
CA GLU A 66 -6.28 11.23 4.03
C GLU A 66 -5.64 11.94 2.84
N LEU A 67 -4.86 11.22 2.02
CA LEU A 67 -4.33 11.72 0.76
C LEU A 67 -5.45 12.15 -0.23
N HIS A 68 -6.66 11.59 -0.11
CA HIS A 68 -7.84 12.03 -0.86
C HIS A 68 -8.64 13.13 -0.14
N ASP A 69 -8.93 12.96 1.14
CA ASP A 69 -9.83 13.83 1.89
C ASP A 69 -9.19 15.20 2.19
N ILE A 70 -7.87 15.26 2.38
CA ILE A 70 -7.15 16.49 2.69
C ILE A 70 -6.70 17.19 1.39
N LYS A 71 -7.36 18.29 1.04
CA LYS A 71 -7.19 18.98 -0.27
C LYS A 71 -5.73 19.27 -0.67
N PRO A 72 -4.84 19.80 0.21
CA PRO A 72 -3.44 19.99 -0.16
C PRO A 72 -2.72 18.67 -0.48
N LEU A 73 -2.96 17.60 0.29
CA LEU A 73 -2.33 16.31 0.06
C LEU A 73 -2.75 15.74 -1.29
N TYR A 74 -4.04 15.78 -1.60
CA TYR A 74 -4.54 15.36 -2.90
C TYR A 74 -3.90 16.18 -4.02
N LYS A 75 -4.05 17.51 -3.97
CA LYS A 75 -3.64 18.39 -5.07
C LYS A 75 -2.16 18.30 -5.40
N TYR A 76 -1.30 18.20 -4.38
CA TYR A 76 0.15 18.29 -4.58
C TYR A 76 0.85 16.94 -4.63
N LEU A 77 0.31 15.90 -3.99
CA LEU A 77 0.97 14.61 -3.88
C LEU A 77 0.23 13.55 -4.70
N HIS A 78 -1.06 13.37 -4.43
CA HIS A 78 -1.80 12.20 -4.90
C HIS A 78 -2.46 12.37 -6.28
N ALA A 79 -2.74 13.61 -6.69
CA ALA A 79 -3.37 13.89 -7.99
C ALA A 79 -2.57 13.34 -9.17
N THR A 80 -1.23 13.32 -9.07
CA THR A 80 -0.33 12.77 -10.11
C THR A 80 -0.60 11.28 -10.33
N HIS A 81 -0.78 10.52 -9.26
CA HIS A 81 -1.11 9.11 -9.31
C HIS A 81 -2.45 8.88 -10.02
N HIS A 82 -3.42 9.74 -9.73
CA HIS A 82 -4.77 9.71 -10.27
C HIS A 82 -4.97 10.30 -11.67
N ILE A 83 -3.90 10.76 -12.33
CA ILE A 83 -3.97 11.14 -13.76
C ILE A 83 -4.34 9.92 -14.63
N TYR A 84 -4.04 8.70 -14.16
CA TYR A 84 -4.32 7.44 -14.84
C TYR A 84 -5.70 6.88 -14.46
N ASN A 85 -6.75 7.67 -14.68
CA ASN A 85 -8.10 7.41 -14.16
C ASN A 85 -9.04 6.64 -15.10
N LYS A 86 -8.53 6.13 -16.23
CA LYS A 86 -9.30 5.28 -17.14
C LYS A 86 -8.67 3.91 -17.16
N GLN A 87 -9.49 2.86 -17.26
CA GLN A 87 -9.01 1.47 -17.30
C GLN A 87 -7.96 1.24 -18.41
N ASN A 88 -8.12 1.87 -19.58
CA ASN A 88 -7.14 1.80 -20.68
C ASN A 88 -5.86 2.64 -20.46
N THR A 89 -5.81 3.43 -19.39
CA THR A 89 -4.63 4.20 -18.97
C THR A 89 -3.99 3.66 -17.71
N LEU A 90 -4.66 2.81 -16.93
CA LEU A 90 -4.04 2.07 -15.83
C LEU A 90 -3.14 0.97 -16.36
N SER A 91 -2.01 0.78 -15.71
CA SER A 91 -1.08 -0.33 -15.97
C SER A 91 -0.25 -0.59 -14.71
N PRO A 92 0.47 -1.73 -14.63
CA PRO A 92 1.38 -1.99 -13.52
C PRO A 92 2.40 -0.87 -13.27
N PHE A 93 2.83 -0.15 -14.33
CA PHE A 93 3.73 0.99 -14.18
C PHE A 93 3.06 2.21 -13.54
N ALA A 94 1.74 2.35 -13.66
CA ALA A 94 1.00 3.41 -12.99
C ALA A 94 1.00 3.21 -11.46
N GLY A 95 1.13 1.97 -11.00
CA GLY A 95 1.14 1.64 -9.57
C GLY A 95 2.26 2.34 -8.81
N LEU A 96 3.44 2.45 -9.40
CA LEU A 96 4.59 3.16 -8.80
C LEU A 96 4.79 4.59 -9.36
N ALA A 97 3.85 5.08 -10.17
CA ALA A 97 3.92 6.40 -10.80
C ALA A 97 3.20 7.47 -9.97
N PHE A 98 3.74 7.77 -8.79
CA PHE A 98 3.22 8.77 -7.87
C PHE A 98 4.27 9.83 -7.50
N HIS A 99 3.86 10.89 -6.81
CA HIS A 99 4.81 11.83 -6.22
C HIS A 99 5.68 11.11 -5.18
N PRO A 100 7.00 11.35 -5.08
CA PRO A 100 7.86 10.66 -4.11
C PRO A 100 7.33 10.63 -2.66
N LEU A 101 6.84 11.78 -2.18
CA LEU A 101 6.25 11.88 -0.84
C LEU A 101 4.95 11.10 -0.69
N ASP A 102 4.17 10.90 -1.75
CA ASP A 102 2.95 10.09 -1.71
C ASP A 102 3.30 8.63 -1.38
N GLY A 103 4.24 8.04 -2.14
CA GLY A 103 4.73 6.69 -1.87
C GLY A 103 5.37 6.53 -0.49
N ILE A 104 6.14 7.53 -0.03
CA ILE A 104 6.72 7.52 1.33
C ILE A 104 5.62 7.53 2.39
N LEU A 105 4.59 8.38 2.22
CA LEU A 105 3.48 8.46 3.17
C LEU A 105 2.74 7.14 3.24
N GLN A 106 2.40 6.54 2.09
CA GLN A 106 1.70 5.26 2.04
C GLN A 106 2.54 4.12 2.65
N ALA A 107 3.86 4.08 2.45
CA ALA A 107 4.72 3.05 3.06
C ALA A 107 5.11 3.35 4.53
N LEU A 108 4.85 4.56 5.04
CA LEU A 108 5.24 4.98 6.39
C LEU A 108 4.76 4.06 7.53
N PRO A 109 3.54 3.48 7.48
CA PRO A 109 3.08 2.53 8.50
C PRO A 109 4.00 1.33 8.68
N HIS A 110 4.65 0.83 7.61
CA HIS A 110 5.63 -0.26 7.73
C HIS A 110 6.80 0.15 8.62
N SER A 111 7.39 1.33 8.37
CA SER A 111 8.52 1.86 9.14
C SER A 111 8.14 2.19 10.59
N LEU A 112 6.98 2.82 10.81
CA LEU A 112 6.51 3.16 12.16
C LEU A 112 6.23 1.91 13.00
N GLY A 113 5.72 0.85 12.36
CA GLY A 113 5.47 -0.43 13.02
C GLY A 113 6.73 -1.00 13.69
N LEU A 114 7.92 -0.81 13.11
CA LEU A 114 9.19 -1.29 13.66
C LEU A 114 9.53 -0.66 15.03
N PHE A 115 9.07 0.55 15.32
CA PHE A 115 9.35 1.22 16.59
C PHE A 115 8.39 0.79 17.71
N ILE A 116 7.24 0.21 17.33
CA ILE A 116 6.13 -0.07 18.25
C ILE A 116 6.01 -1.57 18.51
N ILE A 117 6.19 -2.39 17.47
CA ILE A 117 5.96 -3.83 17.47
C ILE A 117 7.30 -4.55 17.27
N PRO A 118 7.60 -5.62 18.03
CA PRO A 118 8.76 -6.47 17.73
C PRO A 118 8.58 -7.19 16.39
N VAL A 119 9.38 -6.88 15.39
CA VAL A 119 9.24 -7.45 14.04
C VAL A 119 10.51 -8.18 13.61
N HIS A 120 10.36 -9.35 12.99
CA HIS A 120 11.51 -10.04 12.41
C HIS A 120 11.99 -9.30 11.17
N LEU A 121 13.25 -8.85 11.16
CA LEU A 121 13.77 -7.95 10.12
C LEU A 121 13.59 -8.50 8.70
N ASN A 122 13.97 -9.76 8.47
CA ASN A 122 13.82 -10.36 7.13
C ASN A 122 12.35 -10.49 6.69
N THR A 123 11.44 -10.69 7.65
CA THR A 123 10.01 -10.73 7.34
C THR A 123 9.50 -9.34 6.94
N HIS A 124 9.95 -8.29 7.61
CA HIS A 124 9.63 -6.91 7.24
C HIS A 124 10.12 -6.57 5.81
N LEU A 125 11.38 -6.89 5.50
CA LEU A 125 11.96 -6.66 4.18
C LEU A 125 11.22 -7.44 3.08
N LEU A 126 10.86 -8.69 3.35
CA LEU A 126 10.06 -9.50 2.44
C LEU A 126 8.67 -8.90 2.22
N LEU A 127 8.02 -8.38 3.27
CA LEU A 127 6.70 -7.75 3.14
C LEU A 127 6.76 -6.47 2.31
N ILE A 128 7.79 -5.64 2.46
CA ILE A 128 7.98 -4.45 1.60
C ILE A 128 8.20 -4.86 0.14
N PHE A 129 8.94 -5.94 -0.10
CA PHE A 129 9.10 -6.47 -1.46
C PHE A 129 7.77 -6.97 -2.04
N ILE A 130 6.97 -7.70 -1.25
CA ILE A 130 5.63 -8.15 -1.63
C ILE A 130 4.70 -6.96 -1.89
N GLU A 131 4.78 -5.90 -1.09
CA GLU A 131 4.01 -4.66 -1.27
C GLU A 131 4.32 -3.98 -2.61
N ALA A 132 5.58 -3.97 -3.05
CA ALA A 132 5.94 -3.46 -4.37
C ALA A 132 5.31 -4.29 -5.51
N ILE A 133 5.32 -5.62 -5.39
CA ILE A 133 4.66 -6.53 -6.35
C ILE A 133 3.13 -6.32 -6.31
N TRP A 134 2.57 -6.22 -5.11
CA TRP A 134 1.14 -6.00 -4.88
C TRP A 134 0.66 -4.72 -5.52
N THR A 135 1.39 -3.63 -5.30
CA THR A 135 1.14 -2.32 -5.90
C THR A 135 1.14 -2.41 -7.42
N ALA A 136 2.06 -3.15 -8.03
CA ALA A 136 2.02 -3.36 -9.48
C ALA A 136 0.81 -4.21 -9.92
N ASN A 137 0.47 -5.25 -9.17
CA ASN A 137 -0.62 -6.17 -9.49
C ASN A 137 -2.00 -5.50 -9.40
N ILE A 138 -2.29 -4.71 -8.37
CA ILE A 138 -3.61 -4.05 -8.25
C ILE A 138 -3.87 -2.96 -9.32
N HIS A 139 -2.87 -2.62 -10.14
CA HIS A 139 -3.01 -1.68 -11.27
C HIS A 139 -3.04 -2.37 -12.63
N ASP A 140 -3.06 -3.71 -12.69
CA ASP A 140 -3.13 -4.47 -13.94
C ASP A 140 -4.52 -4.53 -14.59
N CYS A 141 -5.54 -4.03 -13.88
CA CYS A 141 -6.96 -4.02 -14.28
C CYS A 141 -7.60 -5.40 -14.45
N ILE A 142 -7.01 -6.47 -13.90
CA ILE A 142 -7.54 -7.84 -13.95
C ILE A 142 -8.22 -8.17 -12.62
N HIS A 143 -9.56 -8.16 -12.60
CA HIS A 143 -10.30 -8.52 -11.40
C HIS A 143 -10.28 -10.04 -11.16
N ALA A 144 -9.45 -10.47 -10.20
CA ALA A 144 -9.33 -11.89 -9.83
C ALA A 144 -10.53 -12.45 -9.05
N ASN A 145 -11.47 -11.61 -8.60
CA ASN A 145 -12.65 -11.97 -7.81
C ASN A 145 -12.35 -12.91 -6.63
N LEU A 146 -11.35 -12.53 -5.81
CA LEU A 146 -10.94 -13.30 -4.63
C LEU A 146 -11.33 -12.54 -3.36
N TRP A 147 -12.42 -12.96 -2.70
CA TRP A 147 -12.79 -12.38 -1.40
C TRP A 147 -11.87 -12.92 -0.30
N PRO A 148 -11.38 -12.10 0.66
CA PRO A 148 -11.61 -10.66 0.87
C PRO A 148 -10.44 -9.76 0.39
N VAL A 149 -9.83 -10.07 -0.75
CA VAL A 149 -8.59 -9.44 -1.22
C VAL A 149 -8.88 -8.15 -2.01
N MET A 150 -8.13 -7.08 -1.71
CA MET A 150 -8.21 -5.77 -2.39
C MET A 150 -7.51 -5.82 -3.76
N GLY A 151 -8.03 -6.63 -4.68
CA GLY A 151 -7.45 -6.83 -6.01
C GLY A 151 -7.70 -5.68 -6.99
N ALA A 152 -7.19 -5.83 -8.22
CA ALA A 152 -7.22 -4.78 -9.23
C ALA A 152 -8.61 -4.26 -9.61
N GLY A 153 -9.66 -5.08 -9.51
CA GLY A 153 -11.04 -4.62 -9.75
C GLY A 153 -11.47 -3.53 -8.77
N TYR A 154 -11.22 -3.73 -7.47
CA TYR A 154 -11.55 -2.73 -6.45
C TYR A 154 -10.72 -1.46 -6.63
N HIS A 155 -9.42 -1.61 -6.90
CA HIS A 155 -8.52 -0.47 -7.10
C HIS A 155 -8.79 0.30 -8.40
N THR A 156 -9.31 -0.36 -9.43
CA THR A 156 -9.78 0.31 -10.66
C THR A 156 -10.98 1.22 -10.35
N ILE A 157 -11.91 0.79 -9.51
CA ILE A 157 -13.02 1.63 -9.04
C ILE A 157 -12.53 2.80 -8.19
N HIS A 158 -11.50 2.56 -7.38
CA HIS A 158 -10.84 3.63 -6.63
C HIS A 158 -10.31 4.72 -7.58
N HIS A 159 -9.55 4.34 -8.61
CA HIS A 159 -9.01 5.28 -9.60
C HIS A 159 -10.04 6.03 -10.45
N THR A 160 -11.24 5.46 -10.62
CA THR A 160 -12.32 6.09 -11.41
C THR A 160 -13.25 6.94 -10.55
N THR A 161 -13.45 6.60 -9.27
CA THR A 161 -14.39 7.29 -8.37
C THR A 161 -13.73 8.22 -7.35
N TYR A 162 -12.45 8.00 -7.05
CA TYR A 162 -11.65 8.75 -6.07
C TYR A 162 -12.20 8.75 -4.63
N ARG A 163 -13.18 7.90 -4.33
CA ARG A 163 -13.97 7.97 -3.08
C ARG A 163 -14.18 6.65 -2.37
N HIS A 164 -13.66 5.56 -2.93
CA HIS A 164 -13.94 4.20 -2.47
C HIS A 164 -12.67 3.36 -2.53
N ASN A 165 -12.66 2.24 -1.81
CA ASN A 165 -11.65 1.18 -1.88
C ASN A 165 -10.22 1.69 -1.61
N TYR A 166 -9.97 2.20 -0.40
CA TYR A 166 -8.66 2.73 0.03
C TYR A 166 -7.74 1.67 0.67
N GLY A 167 -8.28 0.49 0.96
CA GLY A 167 -7.61 -0.60 1.67
C GLY A 167 -6.34 -1.09 0.98
N HIS A 168 -5.53 -1.83 1.73
CA HIS A 168 -4.21 -2.23 1.28
C HIS A 168 -4.23 -3.65 0.69
N PHE A 169 -4.09 -4.70 1.51
CA PHE A 169 -4.17 -6.07 1.00
C PHE A 169 -5.61 -6.60 1.02
N THR A 170 -6.45 -6.07 1.90
CA THR A 170 -7.80 -6.60 2.15
C THR A 170 -8.86 -5.52 2.01
N ILE A 171 -10.10 -5.95 1.79
CA ILE A 171 -11.26 -5.05 1.77
C ILE A 171 -11.78 -4.68 3.17
N TRP A 172 -11.15 -5.18 4.24
CA TRP A 172 -11.69 -5.13 5.60
C TRP A 172 -11.86 -3.71 6.14
N MET A 173 -10.88 -2.83 5.88
CA MET A 173 -10.96 -1.44 6.33
C MET A 173 -12.08 -0.70 5.59
N ASP A 174 -12.18 -0.86 4.27
CA ASP A 174 -13.26 -0.26 3.50
C ASP A 174 -14.64 -0.75 3.91
N TRP A 175 -14.78 -2.04 4.22
CA TRP A 175 -16.01 -2.59 4.75
C TRP A 175 -16.35 -1.98 6.12
N MET A 176 -15.37 -1.90 7.03
CA MET A 176 -15.56 -1.37 8.38
C MET A 176 -15.92 0.11 8.39
N PHE A 177 -15.33 0.90 7.50
CA PHE A 177 -15.49 2.36 7.44
C PHE A 177 -16.47 2.84 6.36
N GLY A 178 -17.17 1.91 5.69
CA GLY A 178 -18.24 2.22 4.74
C GLY A 178 -17.76 2.84 3.43
N THR A 179 -16.52 2.56 3.01
CA THR A 179 -15.94 3.03 1.74
C THR A 179 -15.81 1.92 0.69
N LEU A 180 -16.31 0.71 0.99
CA LEU A 180 -16.27 -0.43 0.08
C LEU A 180 -17.26 -0.27 -1.07
N ARG A 181 -16.77 -0.48 -2.30
CA ARG A 181 -17.58 -0.62 -3.51
C ARG A 181 -17.11 -1.84 -4.29
N ASP A 182 -18.00 -2.84 -4.37
CA ASP A 182 -17.72 -4.11 -5.03
C ASP A 182 -17.75 -3.95 -6.56
N PRO A 183 -16.75 -4.48 -7.30
CA PRO A 183 -16.76 -4.50 -8.76
C PRO A 183 -17.98 -5.17 -9.37
N MET A 184 -18.53 -6.19 -8.73
CA MET A 184 -19.67 -6.92 -9.27
C MET A 184 -20.97 -6.12 -9.22
N ASP A 185 -21.10 -5.23 -8.24
CA ASP A 185 -22.26 -4.33 -8.14
C ASP A 185 -22.20 -3.17 -9.15
N ASP A 186 -21.00 -2.85 -9.66
CA ASP A 186 -20.81 -1.79 -10.65
C ASP A 186 -21.01 -2.28 -12.08
N GLU A 187 -20.56 -3.49 -12.41
CA GLU A 187 -20.82 -4.11 -13.72
C GLU A 187 -22.32 -4.29 -13.98
N ALA A 188 -23.08 -4.66 -12.95
CA ALA A 188 -24.54 -4.83 -13.04
C ALA A 188 -25.31 -3.52 -13.29
N LYS A 189 -24.69 -2.34 -13.13
CA LYS A 189 -25.31 -1.04 -13.42
C LYS A 189 -25.02 -0.51 -14.82
N VAL A 190 -24.09 -1.14 -15.53
CA VAL A 190 -23.69 -0.78 -16.90
C VAL A 190 -24.38 -1.65 -17.96
N MET A 191 -24.93 -2.81 -17.55
CA MET A 191 -25.85 -3.64 -18.34
C MET A 191 -27.30 -3.19 -18.19
#